data_AF-A0A151MPX6-F1
#
_entry.id   AF-A0A151MPX6-F1
#
_cell.length_a   1.000
_cell.length_b   1.000
_cell.length_c   1.000
_cell.angle_alpha   90.00
_cell.angle_beta   90.00
_cell.angle_gamma   90.00
#
_symmetry.space_group_name_H-M   'P 1'
#
loop_
_entity.id
_entity.type
_entity.pdbx_description
1 polymer ?
#
loop_
_entity_poly.entity_id
_entity_poly.type
_entity_poly.pdbx_seq_one_letter_code
_entity_poly.pdbx_strand_id
1 'polypeptide(L)'
;MEGDDAAAALDHVVTAFGTYEEYLDSQVTTQDLYYLENEEMARQLVELGFRGSGEVLKREEFEARKAAAEASRLSERTQQKQHQSRKRSLSDLSHLTKEIIDTLENS
;
A
#
# COMPACT_ATOMS: atom_id res chain seq x y z
N MET A 1 -0.46 6.43 22.14
CA MET A 1 -1.13 6.88 20.89
C MET A 1 -0.06 7.31 19.88
N GLU A 2 1.07 6.59 19.79
CA GLU A 2 2.24 6.98 18.96
C GLU A 2 2.35 6.16 17.66
N GLY A 3 1.58 5.08 17.50
CA GLY A 3 1.67 4.21 16.32
C GLY A 3 0.98 4.76 15.06
N ASP A 4 0.01 5.66 15.21
CA ASP A 4 -0.78 6.17 14.08
C ASP A 4 -0.07 7.30 13.32
N ASP A 5 0.69 8.16 14.02
CA ASP A 5 1.45 9.26 13.39
C ASP A 5 2.63 8.75 12.55
N ALA A 6 3.35 7.74 13.05
CA ALA A 6 4.40 7.07 12.28
C ALA A 6 3.82 6.43 11.00
N ALA A 7 2.69 5.72 11.12
CA ALA A 7 2.07 5.06 9.97
C ALA A 7 1.60 6.04 8.88
N ALA A 8 1.20 7.26 9.26
CA ALA A 8 0.85 8.34 8.34
C ALA A 8 2.07 8.98 7.69
N ALA A 9 3.15 9.21 8.45
CA ALA A 9 4.42 9.69 7.92
C ALA A 9 5.03 8.69 6.91
N LEU A 10 4.97 7.39 7.21
CA LEU A 10 5.36 6.32 6.28
C LEU A 10 4.54 6.35 4.99
N ASP A 11 3.22 6.53 5.09
CA ASP A 11 2.35 6.59 3.91
C ASP A 11 2.69 7.77 3.01
N HIS A 12 3.02 8.93 3.62
CA HIS A 12 3.53 10.08 2.89
C HIS A 12 4.89 9.79 2.23
N VAL A 13 5.80 9.08 2.90
CA VAL A 13 7.11 8.72 2.32
C VAL A 13 6.96 7.73 1.16
N VAL A 14 6.17 6.67 1.30
CA VAL A 14 5.94 5.67 0.24
C VAL A 14 5.15 6.25 -0.95
N THR A 15 4.37 7.31 -0.74
CA THR A 15 3.70 8.04 -1.83
C THR A 15 4.58 9.11 -2.48
N ALA A 16 5.51 9.71 -1.74
CA ALA A 16 6.46 10.69 -2.25
C ALA A 16 7.65 10.07 -2.99
N PHE A 17 8.10 8.88 -2.57
CA PHE A 17 9.28 8.20 -3.11
C PHE A 17 8.90 6.82 -3.68
N GLY A 18 9.38 6.52 -4.89
CA GLY A 18 9.07 5.27 -5.59
C GLY A 18 9.91 4.09 -5.10
N THR A 19 11.15 4.36 -4.70
CA THR A 19 12.08 3.37 -4.14
C THR A 19 12.66 3.82 -2.80
N TYR A 20 13.15 2.84 -2.04
CA TYR A 20 13.86 3.11 -0.80
C TYR A 20 15.18 3.85 -1.04
N GLU A 21 15.86 3.62 -2.17
CA GLU A 21 17.06 4.40 -2.51
C GLU A 21 16.74 5.88 -2.75
N GLU A 22 15.64 6.21 -3.46
CA GLU A 22 15.23 7.61 -3.65
C GLU A 22 14.95 8.31 -2.31
N TYR A 23 14.36 7.60 -1.34
CA TYR A 23 14.15 8.11 0.01
C TYR A 23 15.48 8.38 0.73
N LEU A 24 16.45 7.46 0.63
CA LEU A 24 17.77 7.67 1.23
C LEU A 24 18.53 8.82 0.56
N ASP A 25 18.50 8.90 -0.77
CA ASP A 25 19.16 9.96 -1.53
C ASP A 25 18.56 11.34 -1.21
N SER A 26 17.25 11.42 -0.92
CA SER A 26 16.61 12.66 -0.46
C SER A 26 17.16 13.21 0.87
N GLN A 27 17.79 12.35 1.66
CA GLN A 27 18.42 12.69 2.93
C GLN A 27 19.94 12.85 2.83
N VAL A 28 20.56 12.35 1.75
CA VAL A 28 21.98 12.55 1.48
C VAL A 28 22.19 14.02 1.10
N THR A 29 23.07 14.70 1.85
CA THR A 29 23.40 16.10 1.57
C THR A 29 24.66 16.21 0.71
N THR A 30 24.82 17.35 0.03
CA THR A 30 26.06 17.67 -0.71
C THR A 30 27.30 17.62 0.19
N GLN A 31 27.14 17.90 1.48
CA GLN A 31 28.22 17.80 2.45
C GLN A 31 28.64 16.34 2.68
N ASP A 32 27.68 15.41 2.75
CA ASP A 32 27.99 13.98 2.90
C ASP A 32 28.73 13.47 1.65
N LEU A 33 28.32 13.88 0.45
CA LEU A 33 29.05 13.59 -0.80
C LEU A 33 30.44 14.23 -0.84
N TYR A 34 30.60 15.44 -0.31
CA TYR A 34 31.90 16.12 -0.25
C TYR A 34 32.89 15.41 0.70
N TYR A 35 32.42 14.85 1.82
CA TYR A 35 33.28 14.17 2.78
C TYR A 35 33.51 12.69 2.48
N LEU A 36 32.51 12.01 1.89
CA LEU A 36 32.57 10.57 1.65
C LEU A 36 32.98 10.25 0.22
N GLU A 37 32.78 11.18 -0.73
CA GLU A 37 32.94 11.00 -2.18
C GLU A 37 32.21 9.78 -2.76
N ASN A 38 31.36 9.15 -1.95
CA ASN A 38 30.69 7.89 -2.23
C ASN A 38 29.24 7.96 -1.72
N GLU A 39 28.32 7.97 -2.67
CA GLU A 39 26.88 8.05 -2.44
C GLU A 39 26.33 6.81 -1.72
N GLU A 40 26.87 5.61 -1.99
CA GLU A 40 26.48 4.40 -1.26
C GLU A 40 26.89 4.48 0.21
N MET A 41 28.08 5.00 0.52
CA MET A 41 28.49 5.20 1.92
C MET A 41 27.60 6.23 2.64
N ALA A 42 27.23 7.31 1.96
CA ALA A 42 26.33 8.30 2.53
C ALA A 42 24.94 7.69 2.82
N ARG A 43 24.40 6.90 1.88
CA ARG A 43 23.14 6.16 2.07
C ARG A 43 23.20 5.22 3.27
N GLN A 44 24.28 4.47 3.44
CA GLN A 44 24.44 3.56 4.58
C GLN A 44 24.47 4.29 5.93
N LEU A 45 25.11 5.47 5.99
CA LEU A 45 25.14 6.27 7.22
C LEU A 45 23.78 6.85 7.58
N VAL A 46 23.01 7.25 6.57
CA VAL A 46 21.60 7.66 6.74
C VAL A 46 20.79 6.46 7.24
N GLU A 47 20.89 5.31 6.58
CA GLU A 47 20.17 4.09 6.98
C GLU A 47 20.50 3.61 8.40
N LEU A 48 21.75 3.78 8.84
CA LEU A 48 22.18 3.46 10.21
C LEU A 48 21.74 4.52 11.26
N GLY A 49 21.11 5.62 10.83
CA GLY A 49 20.68 6.70 11.72
C GLY A 49 21.81 7.61 12.21
N PHE A 50 23.02 7.46 11.66
CA PHE A 50 24.15 8.36 11.97
C PHE A 50 24.05 9.70 11.22
N ARG A 51 23.20 9.78 10.20
CA ARG A 51 22.95 10.98 9.38
C ARG A 51 21.47 11.15 9.08
N GLY A 52 20.98 12.39 9.01
CA GLY A 52 19.54 12.70 8.90
C GLY A 52 18.86 13.02 10.24
N SER A 53 17.53 13.06 10.28
CA SER A 53 16.72 13.44 11.45
C SER A 53 16.75 12.44 12.62
N GLY A 54 17.74 11.55 12.67
CA GLY A 54 17.93 10.53 13.72
C GLY A 54 16.97 9.34 13.65
N GLU A 55 15.81 9.52 13.02
CA GLU A 55 14.80 8.48 12.84
C GLU A 55 14.63 8.21 11.34
N VAL A 56 15.42 7.27 10.83
CA VAL A 56 15.34 6.82 9.44
C VAL A 56 14.54 5.54 9.38
N LEU A 57 13.56 5.54 8.47
CA LEU A 57 12.73 4.38 8.19
C LEU A 57 13.59 3.19 7.75
N LYS A 58 13.37 2.02 8.34
CA LYS A 58 14.08 0.81 7.88
C LYS A 58 13.57 0.37 6.51
N ARG A 59 14.46 -0.20 5.70
CA ARG A 59 14.11 -0.82 4.42
C ARG A 59 12.92 -1.77 4.54
N GLU A 60 12.92 -2.59 5.58
CA GLU A 60 11.86 -3.56 5.87
C GLU A 60 10.50 -2.90 6.09
N GLU A 61 10.48 -1.75 6.77
CA GLU A 61 9.25 -0.99 7.04
C GLU A 61 8.72 -0.30 5.79
N PHE A 62 9.62 0.27 4.96
CA PHE A 62 9.26 0.86 3.67
C PHE A 62 8.61 -0.19 2.75
N GLU A 63 9.28 -1.33 2.58
CA GLU A 63 8.81 -2.43 1.73
C GLU A 63 7.52 -3.05 2.27
N ALA A 64 7.42 -3.27 3.59
CA ALA A 64 6.21 -3.80 4.21
C ALA A 64 5.00 -2.88 3.97
N ARG A 65 5.19 -1.56 4.05
CA ARG A 65 4.11 -0.59 3.84
C ARG A 65 3.69 -0.53 2.37
N LYS A 66 4.66 -0.53 1.45
CA LYS A 66 4.41 -0.61 0.01
C LYS A 66 3.64 -1.88 -0.37
N ALA A 67 4.08 -3.03 0.15
CA ALA A 67 3.41 -4.30 -0.03
C ALA A 67 2.00 -4.30 0.56
N ALA A 68 1.80 -3.70 1.75
CA ALA A 68 0.48 -3.58 2.37
C ALA A 68 -0.46 -2.69 1.53
N ALA A 69 0.05 -1.59 0.97
CA ALA A 69 -0.73 -0.71 0.08
C ALA A 69 -1.15 -1.43 -1.22
N GLU A 70 -0.26 -2.22 -1.82
CA GLU A 70 -0.58 -3.05 -2.98
C GLU A 70 -1.57 -4.18 -2.66
N ALA A 71 -1.36 -4.87 -1.54
CA ALA A 71 -2.24 -5.93 -1.06
C ALA A 71 -3.67 -5.40 -0.77
N SER A 72 -3.78 -4.22 -0.16
CA SER A 72 -5.06 -3.56 0.08
C SER A 72 -5.82 -3.32 -1.23
N ARG A 73 -5.16 -2.73 -2.24
CA ARG A 73 -5.73 -2.49 -3.57
C ARG A 73 -6.20 -3.78 -4.26
N LEU A 74 -5.44 -4.87 -4.14
CA LEU A 74 -5.83 -6.16 -4.70
C LEU A 74 -7.03 -6.78 -3.97
N SER A 75 -7.07 -6.64 -2.64
CA SER A 75 -8.15 -7.14 -1.81
C SER A 75 -9.47 -6.43 -2.12
N GLU A 76 -9.45 -5.10 -2.29
CA GLU A 76 -10.63 -4.29 -2.64
C GLU A 76 -11.22 -4.71 -3.99
N ARG A 77 -10.37 -4.91 -5.00
CA ARG A 77 -10.80 -5.39 -6.32
C ARG A 77 -11.42 -6.78 -6.26
N THR A 78 -10.87 -7.67 -5.43
CA THR A 78 -11.38 -9.04 -5.27
C THR A 78 -12.73 -9.03 -4.54
N GLN A 79 -12.86 -8.23 -3.48
CA GLN A 79 -14.10 -8.05 -2.75
C GLN A 79 -15.19 -7.46 -3.65
N GLN A 80 -14.89 -6.43 -4.44
CA GLN A 80 -15.84 -5.84 -5.39
C GLN A 80 -16.35 -6.87 -6.42
N LYS A 81 -15.44 -7.68 -7.00
CA LYS A 81 -15.83 -8.75 -7.93
C LYS A 81 -16.73 -9.79 -7.26
N GLN A 82 -16.37 -10.25 -6.06
CA GLN A 82 -17.21 -11.18 -5.30
C GLN A 82 -18.59 -10.60 -4.98
N HIS A 83 -18.64 -9.32 -4.61
CA HIS A 83 -19.89 -8.63 -4.29
C HIS A 83 -20.80 -8.48 -5.52
N GLN A 84 -20.22 -8.21 -6.70
CA GLN A 84 -20.98 -8.15 -7.96
C GLN A 84 -21.49 -9.52 -8.38
N SER A 85 -20.67 -10.57 -8.28
CA SER A 85 -21.10 -11.95 -8.60
C SER A 85 -22.26 -12.40 -7.72
N ARG A 86 -22.21 -12.12 -6.41
CA ARG A 86 -23.28 -12.45 -5.47
C ARG A 86 -24.59 -11.71 -5.77
N LYS A 87 -24.50 -10.45 -6.21
CA LYS A 87 -25.68 -9.68 -6.64
C LYS A 87 -26.34 -10.30 -7.87
N ARG A 88 -25.54 -10.74 -8.84
CA ARG A 88 -26.04 -11.37 -10.08
C ARG A 88 -26.72 -12.71 -9.82
N SER A 89 -26.13 -13.57 -8.98
CA SER A 89 -26.78 -14.85 -8.63
C SER A 89 -28.10 -14.66 -7.88
N LEU A 90 -28.20 -13.60 -7.06
CA LEU A 90 -29.43 -13.29 -6.33
C LEU A 90 -30.55 -12.80 -7.26
N SER A 91 -30.21 -11.97 -8.26
CA SER A 91 -31.19 -11.56 -9.28
C SER A 91 -31.64 -12.77 -10.09
N ASP A 92 -30.72 -13.64 -10.51
CA ASP A 92 -31.05 -14.82 -11.32
C ASP A 92 -32.00 -15.77 -10.57
N LEU A 93 -31.76 -16.01 -9.28
CA LEU A 93 -32.67 -16.78 -8.42
C LEU A 93 -34.03 -16.10 -8.26
N SER A 94 -34.08 -14.79 -8.07
CA SER A 94 -35.35 -14.06 -7.96
C SER A 94 -36.18 -14.11 -9.23
N HIS A 95 -35.55 -14.12 -10.41
CA HIS A 95 -36.25 -14.27 -11.68
C HIS A 95 -36.85 -15.66 -11.82
N LEU A 96 -36.06 -16.70 -11.51
CA LEU A 96 -36.52 -18.08 -11.58
C LEU A 96 -37.71 -18.34 -10.64
N THR A 97 -37.70 -17.79 -9.42
CA THR A 97 -38.83 -17.95 -8.49
C THR A 97 -40.11 -17.30 -8.97
N LYS A 98 -40.03 -16.17 -9.69
CA LYS A 98 -41.20 -15.49 -10.25
C LYS A 98 -41.80 -16.29 -11.40
N GLU A 99 -40.95 -16.80 -12.29
CA GLU A 99 -41.39 -17.61 -13.44
C GLU A 99 -42.09 -18.92 -12.99
N ILE A 100 -41.62 -19.53 -11.90
CA ILE A 100 -42.28 -20.70 -11.30
C ILE A 100 -43.65 -20.32 -10.69
N ILE A 101 -43.77 -19.17 -10.03
CA ILE A 101 -45.04 -18.72 -9.46
C ILE A 101 -46.05 -18.40 -10.58
N ASP A 102 -45.62 -17.66 -11.60
CA ASP A 102 -46.47 -17.27 -12.73
C ASP A 102 -46.99 -18.48 -13.52
N THR A 103 -46.19 -19.55 -13.63
CA THR A 103 -46.61 -20.81 -14.30
C THR A 103 -47.60 -21.62 -13.47
N LEU A 104 -47.53 -21.52 -12.14
CA LEU A 104 -48.50 -22.17 -11.22
C LEU A 104 -49.82 -21.39 -11.12
N GLU A 105 -49.81 -20.06 -11.22
CA GLU A 105 -51.04 -19.25 -11.19
C GLU A 105 -51.85 -19.29 -12.50
N ASN A 106 -51.21 -19.61 -13.63
CA ASN A 106 -51.86 -19.70 -14.95
C ASN A 106 -52.22 -21.14 -15.40
N SER A 107 -52.10 -22.15 -14.52
CA SER A 107 -52.56 -23.54 -14.76
C SER A 107 -53.84 -23.84 -14.01
#